data_AF-A0A2V9RH35-F1
#
_entry.id   AF-A0A2V9RH35-F1
#
_cell.length_a   1.000
_cell.length_b   1.000
_cell.length_c   1.000
_cell.angle_alpha   90.00
_cell.angle_beta   90.00
_cell.angle_gamma   90.00
#
_symmetry.space_group_name_H-M   'P 1'
#
loop_
_entity.id
_entity.type
_entity.pdbx_description
1 polymer ?
#
loop_
_entity_poly.entity_id
_entity_poly.type
_entity_poly.pdbx_seq_one_letter_code
_entity_poly.pdbx_strand_id
1 'polypeptide(L)'
;MQSWTLDVQRELPFNILLDTSYVASKTNGLWTGLEDINQVDSKYLGLANTLNADIDSPEAAAAGITRPYPSFQGSVAQALRPYPQYTTIWDQFQPTGYNAYHSLQVRLQKRYSNGLSLLGAYTLSKNIGFAGSDTFGDLFGGGG
;
A
#
# COMPACT_ATOMS: atom_id res chain seq x y z
N MET A 1 -9.26 5.76 -10.89
CA MET A 1 -8.91 4.45 -11.48
C MET A 1 -8.37 4.69 -12.89
N GLN A 2 -7.29 3.99 -13.26
CA GLN A 2 -6.67 4.05 -14.58
C GLN A 2 -6.61 2.63 -15.14
N SER A 3 -6.85 2.45 -16.43
CA SER A 3 -6.74 1.17 -17.11
C SER A 3 -6.00 1.31 -18.43
N TRP A 4 -5.27 0.25 -18.79
CA TRP A 4 -4.51 0.16 -20.03
C TRP A 4 -4.76 -1.20 -20.66
N THR A 5 -5.05 -1.19 -21.95
CA THR A 5 -5.20 -2.41 -22.75
C THR A 5 -4.36 -2.26 -24.00
N LEU A 6 -3.51 -3.23 -24.27
CA LEU A 6 -2.70 -3.30 -25.47
C LEU A 6 -2.87 -4.68 -26.09
N ASP A 7 -3.36 -4.71 -27.31
CA ASP A 7 -3.59 -5.95 -28.06
C ASP A 7 -2.80 -5.90 -29.36
N VAL A 8 -2.02 -6.95 -29.60
CA VAL A 8 -1.25 -7.13 -30.84
C VAL A 8 -1.54 -8.50 -31.40
N GLN A 9 -2.12 -8.51 -32.60
CA GLN A 9 -2.35 -9.72 -33.37
C GLN A 9 -1.53 -9.67 -34.65
N ARG A 10 -0.83 -10.77 -34.95
CA ARG A 10 -0.03 -10.89 -36.16
C ARG A 10 -0.02 -12.31 -36.68
N GLU A 11 -0.21 -12.43 -37.99
CA GLU A 11 0.08 -13.66 -38.72
C GLU A 11 1.58 -13.75 -39.00
N LEU A 12 2.16 -14.87 -38.58
CA LEU A 12 3.55 -15.26 -38.77
C LEU A 12 3.64 -16.28 -39.91
N PRO A 13 4.83 -16.47 -40.50
CA PRO A 13 5.05 -17.53 -41.48
C PRO A 13 4.59 -18.91 -40.97
N PHE A 14 4.31 -19.83 -41.90
CA PHE A 14 3.81 -21.18 -41.62
C PHE A 14 2.38 -21.24 -41.05
N ASN A 15 1.54 -20.26 -41.41
CA ASN A 15 0.13 -20.16 -40.99
C ASN A 15 -0.04 -20.16 -39.46
N ILE A 16 0.86 -19.47 -38.76
CA ILE A 16 0.81 -19.31 -37.30
C ILE A 16 0.25 -17.93 -36.99
N LEU A 17 -0.81 -17.86 -36.21
CA LEU A 17 -1.35 -16.63 -35.66
C LEU A 17 -0.83 -16.44 -34.24
N LEU A 18 -0.13 -15.34 -33.99
CA LEU A 18 0.24 -14.89 -32.65
C LEU A 18 -0.70 -13.76 -32.25
N ASP A 19 -1.26 -13.87 -31.06
CA ASP A 19 -2.12 -12.89 -30.43
C ASP A 19 -1.61 -12.66 -29.02
N THR A 20 -1.33 -11.42 -28.66
CA THR A 20 -0.79 -11.04 -27.36
C THR A 20 -1.55 -9.84 -26.84
N SER A 21 -2.19 -10.01 -25.69
CA SER A 21 -2.94 -8.99 -25.00
C SER A 21 -2.30 -8.67 -23.66
N TYR A 22 -2.23 -7.39 -23.33
CA TYR A 22 -1.77 -6.90 -22.05
C TYR A 22 -2.84 -5.98 -21.47
N VAL A 23 -3.34 -6.33 -20.29
CA VAL A 23 -4.37 -5.59 -19.56
C VAL A 23 -3.80 -5.18 -18.22
N ALA A 24 -3.84 -3.89 -17.91
CA ALA A 24 -3.43 -3.38 -16.62
C ALA A 24 -4.50 -2.45 -16.04
N SER A 25 -4.63 -2.43 -14.72
CA SER A 25 -5.43 -1.45 -14.00
C SER A 25 -4.68 -0.94 -12.77
N LYS A 26 -4.88 0.33 -12.44
CA LYS A 26 -4.33 0.96 -11.25
C LYS A 26 -5.38 1.80 -10.56
N THR A 27 -5.57 1.55 -9.27
CA THR A 27 -6.40 2.35 -8.37
C THR A 27 -5.49 2.95 -7.31
N ASN A 28 -5.64 4.24 -7.07
CA ASN A 28 -4.95 4.98 -6.01
C ASN A 28 -6.00 5.56 -5.08
N GLY A 29 -5.60 5.91 -3.86
CA GLY A 29 -6.50 6.50 -2.87
C GLY A 29 -7.35 5.47 -2.16
N LEU A 30 -6.86 4.23 -2.04
CA LEU A 30 -7.50 3.23 -1.20
C LEU A 30 -7.24 3.59 0.26
N TRP A 31 -8.27 3.52 1.08
CA TRP A 31 -8.14 3.73 2.51
C TRP A 31 -7.28 2.61 3.11
N THR A 32 -6.27 2.98 3.90
CA THR A 32 -5.42 1.98 4.57
C THR A 32 -5.61 1.90 6.07
N GLY A 33 -6.07 2.97 6.75
CA GLY A 33 -6.16 3.01 8.21
C GLY A 33 -4.82 2.75 8.92
N LEU A 34 -3.69 2.93 8.22
CA LEU A 34 -2.34 2.59 8.68
C LEU A 34 -1.47 3.82 8.91
N GLU A 35 -1.91 5.00 8.48
CA GLU A 35 -1.17 6.23 8.74
C GLU A 35 -1.51 6.71 10.16
N ASP A 36 -0.50 6.84 11.00
CA ASP A 36 -0.64 7.48 12.30
C ASP A 36 -0.02 8.87 12.16
N ILE A 37 -0.89 9.87 11.94
CA ILE A 37 -0.48 11.27 11.78
C ILE A 37 0.26 11.77 13.03
N ASN A 38 -0.01 11.17 14.19
CA ASN A 38 0.61 11.54 15.45
C ASN A 38 1.73 10.59 15.87
N GLN A 39 2.29 9.83 14.93
CA GLN A 39 3.39 8.91 15.21
C GLN A 39 4.64 9.68 15.66
N VAL A 40 5.31 9.17 16.70
CA VAL A 40 6.61 9.66 17.12
C VAL A 40 7.61 9.42 16.00
N ASP A 41 8.38 10.45 15.63
CA ASP A 41 9.41 10.32 14.60
C ASP A 41 10.39 9.20 14.96
N SER A 42 10.65 8.32 13.97
CA SER A 42 11.54 7.18 14.10
C SER A 42 12.95 7.52 14.64
N LYS A 43 13.43 8.76 14.46
CA LYS A 43 14.70 9.22 15.01
C LYS A 43 14.77 9.17 16.54
N TYR A 44 13.63 9.22 17.21
CA TYR A 44 13.53 9.15 18.67
C TYR A 44 13.40 7.70 19.19
N LEU A 45 13.22 6.70 18.33
CA LEU A 45 13.17 5.28 18.75
C LEU A 45 14.46 4.83 19.44
N GLY A 46 15.58 5.51 19.19
CA GLY A 46 16.86 5.27 19.89
C GLY A 46 16.85 5.62 21.38
N LEU A 47 15.85 6.37 21.87
CA LEU A 47 15.66 6.68 23.29
C LEU A 47 15.08 5.48 24.09
N ALA A 48 14.61 4.43 23.40
CA ALA A 48 14.16 3.17 23.99
C ALA A 48 13.28 3.37 25.25
N ASN A 49 13.77 2.95 26.42
CA ASN A 49 13.02 3.04 27.67
C ASN A 49 12.71 4.48 28.11
N THR A 50 13.54 5.46 27.72
CA THR A 50 13.30 6.88 28.02
C THR A 50 12.02 7.39 27.37
N LEU A 51 11.58 6.81 26.24
CA LEU A 51 10.30 7.15 25.62
C LEU A 51 9.09 6.80 26.51
N ASN A 52 9.21 5.74 27.32
CA ASN A 52 8.15 5.31 28.25
C ASN A 52 8.22 6.04 29.59
N ALA A 53 9.32 6.76 29.85
CA ALA A 53 9.47 7.53 31.07
C ALA A 53 8.53 8.74 31.07
N ASP A 54 8.16 9.19 32.26
CA ASP A 54 7.42 10.44 32.43
C ASP A 54 8.25 11.61 31.89
N ILE A 55 7.62 12.62 31.31
CA ILE A 55 8.29 13.85 30.86
C ILE A 55 9.01 14.59 32.00
N ASP A 56 8.58 14.40 33.24
CA ASP A 56 9.23 14.98 34.43
C ASP A 56 10.34 14.10 35.03
N SER A 57 10.60 12.94 34.42
CA SER A 57 11.60 12.01 34.91
C SER A 57 13.03 12.54 34.72
N PRO A 58 13.99 12.13 35.58
CA PRO A 58 15.40 12.44 35.39
C PRO A 58 15.94 11.97 34.02
N GLU A 59 15.39 10.89 33.48
CA GLU A 59 15.76 10.32 32.18
C GLU A 59 15.33 11.22 31.02
N ALA A 60 14.16 11.85 31.12
CA ALA A 60 13.68 12.84 30.15
C ALA A 60 14.57 14.09 30.14
N ALA A 61 14.93 14.59 31.32
CA ALA A 61 15.83 15.72 31.49
C ALA A 61 17.25 15.41 30.97
N ALA A 62 17.76 14.20 31.22
CA ALA A 62 19.05 13.74 30.71
C ALA A 62 19.07 13.61 29.18
N ALA A 63 17.93 13.27 28.56
CA ALA A 63 17.74 13.28 27.12
C ALA A 63 17.55 14.69 26.53
N GLY A 64 17.49 15.75 27.36
CA GLY A 64 17.25 17.12 26.93
C GLY A 64 15.81 17.37 26.47
N ILE A 65 14.86 16.52 26.87
CA ILE A 65 13.47 16.58 26.45
C ILE A 65 12.67 17.25 27.56
N THR A 66 12.10 18.41 27.25
CA THR A 66 11.25 19.18 28.16
C THR A 66 9.80 19.13 27.72
N ARG A 67 8.89 19.50 28.63
CA ARG A 67 7.46 19.60 28.32
C ARG A 67 7.21 20.49 27.09
N PRO A 68 6.38 20.05 26.12
CA PRO A 68 6.06 20.84 24.94
C PRO A 68 5.18 22.06 25.29
N TYR A 69 4.39 21.99 26.36
CA TYR A 69 3.61 23.10 26.90
C TYR A 69 3.43 22.98 28.42
N PRO A 70 3.17 24.08 29.16
CA PRO A 70 3.20 24.10 30.63
C PRO A 70 2.25 23.13 31.33
N SER A 71 1.10 22.81 30.73
CA SER A 71 0.11 21.86 31.27
C SER A 71 0.27 20.43 30.74
N PHE A 72 1.32 20.14 29.98
CA PHE A 72 1.54 18.81 29.43
C PHE A 72 1.87 17.82 30.56
N GLN A 73 1.16 16.69 30.55
CA GLN A 73 1.34 15.56 31.45
C GLN A 73 1.29 14.30 30.59
N GLY A 74 2.33 13.48 30.64
CA GLY A 74 2.44 12.29 29.80
C GLY A 74 3.87 11.79 29.67
N SER A 75 4.04 10.73 28.87
CA SER A 75 5.36 10.17 28.60
C SER A 75 6.16 11.05 27.64
N VAL A 76 7.48 10.87 27.66
CA VAL A 76 8.41 11.44 26.67
C VAL A 76 7.98 11.09 25.25
N ALA A 77 7.50 9.87 25.00
CA ALA A 77 6.95 9.47 23.70
C ALA A 77 5.83 10.42 23.25
N GLN A 78 4.85 10.69 24.12
CA GLN A 78 3.73 11.57 23.80
C GLN A 78 4.19 13.02 23.58
N ALA A 79 5.21 13.49 24.31
CA ALA A 79 5.77 14.83 24.16
C ALA A 79 6.47 15.05 22.81
N LEU A 80 7.09 14.01 22.25
CA LEU A 80 7.82 14.05 20.98
C LEU A 80 6.93 13.86 19.74
N ARG A 81 5.63 13.64 19.93
CA ARG A 81 4.68 13.55 18.83
C ARG A 81 4.45 14.93 18.20
N PRO A 82 4.11 15.02 16.89
CA PRO A 82 3.77 16.29 16.23
C PRO A 82 2.59 17.02 16.90
N TYR A 83 1.62 16.27 17.42
CA TYR A 83 0.46 16.79 18.13
C TYR A 83 0.36 16.18 19.54
N PRO A 84 1.19 16.64 20.49
CA PRO A 84 1.27 16.05 21.83
C PRO A 84 -0.02 16.23 22.64
N GLN A 85 -0.87 17.20 22.30
CA GLN A 85 -2.18 17.40 22.95
C GLN A 85 -3.25 16.36 22.57
N TYR A 86 -3.05 15.60 21.49
CA TYR A 86 -4.01 14.59 21.04
C TYR A 86 -3.43 13.20 21.28
N THR A 87 -4.22 12.28 21.84
CA THR A 87 -3.79 10.91 22.09
C THR A 87 -3.81 10.08 20.81
N THR A 88 -4.94 10.09 20.11
CA THR A 88 -5.14 9.43 18.82
C THR A 88 -5.77 10.42 17.86
N ILE A 89 -5.16 10.63 16.71
CA ILE A 89 -5.76 11.38 15.60
C ILE A 89 -6.21 10.33 14.58
N TRP A 90 -7.52 10.22 14.42
CA TRP A 90 -8.10 9.37 13.40
C TRP A 90 -8.14 10.12 12.09
N ASP A 91 -7.35 9.69 11.11
CA ASP A 91 -7.57 10.06 9.73
C ASP A 91 -8.32 8.95 9.01
N GLN A 92 -9.62 9.18 8.86
CA GLN A 92 -10.56 8.26 8.25
C GLN A 92 -10.46 8.24 6.72
N PHE A 93 -9.70 9.17 6.11
CA PHE A 93 -9.63 9.33 4.66
C PHE A 93 -8.18 9.40 4.17
N GLN A 94 -7.39 8.40 4.52
CA GLN A 94 -5.99 8.26 4.10
C GLN A 94 -5.90 7.71 2.68
N PRO A 95 -5.50 8.50 1.66
CA PRO A 95 -5.41 8.03 0.28
C PRO A 95 -4.05 7.34 0.01
N THR A 96 -3.50 6.66 0.99
CA THR A 96 -2.15 6.06 0.98
C THR A 96 -2.11 4.70 0.29
N GLY A 97 -3.26 4.05 0.11
CA GLY A 97 -3.37 2.74 -0.50
C GLY A 97 -3.43 2.78 -2.02
N TYR A 98 -2.91 1.72 -2.65
CA TYR A 98 -2.94 1.54 -4.09
C TYR A 98 -3.12 0.08 -4.46
N ASN A 99 -3.74 -0.20 -5.60
CA ASN A 99 -3.84 -1.53 -6.17
C ASN A 99 -3.52 -1.49 -7.66
N ALA A 100 -2.59 -2.32 -8.09
CA ALA A 100 -2.14 -2.45 -9.48
C ALA A 100 -2.31 -3.90 -9.94
N TYR A 101 -3.07 -4.09 -11.01
CA TYR A 101 -3.25 -5.37 -11.67
C TYR A 101 -2.58 -5.35 -13.03
N HIS A 102 -1.89 -6.43 -13.38
CA HIS A 102 -1.27 -6.64 -14.68
C HIS A 102 -1.56 -8.06 -15.15
N SER A 103 -2.04 -8.20 -16.39
CA SER A 103 -2.34 -9.47 -17.01
C SER A 103 -1.78 -9.48 -18.42
N LEU A 104 -0.95 -10.48 -18.71
CA LEU A 104 -0.42 -10.76 -20.03
C LEU A 104 -1.05 -12.07 -20.51
N GLN A 105 -1.74 -12.03 -21.63
CA GLN A 105 -2.31 -13.20 -22.26
C GLN A 105 -1.67 -13.37 -23.64
N VAL A 106 -1.23 -14.59 -23.92
CA VAL A 106 -0.59 -14.94 -25.18
C VAL A 106 -1.32 -16.14 -25.75
N ARG A 107 -1.72 -16.04 -27.02
CA ARG A 107 -2.36 -17.10 -27.77
C ARG A 107 -1.61 -17.33 -29.07
N LEU A 108 -1.28 -18.60 -29.31
CA LEU A 108 -0.60 -19.08 -30.50
C LEU A 108 -1.50 -20.11 -31.17
N GLN A 109 -1.89 -19.86 -32.41
CA GLN A 109 -2.71 -20.77 -33.20
C GLN A 109 -2.02 -21.09 -34.52
N LYS A 110 -1.55 -22.33 -34.68
CA LYS A 110 -1.10 -22.86 -35.96
C LYS A 110 -2.29 -23.45 -36.71
N ARG A 111 -2.66 -22.83 -37.83
CA ARG A 111 -3.68 -23.39 -38.74
C ARG A 111 -3.15 -24.67 -39.40
N TYR A 112 -4.07 -25.56 -39.74
CA TYR A 112 -3.76 -26.87 -40.31
C TYR A 112 -2.83 -26.71 -41.53
N SER A 113 -1.61 -27.20 -41.38
CA SER A 113 -0.58 -27.17 -42.41
C SER A 113 0.33 -28.38 -42.21
N ASN A 114 0.65 -29.07 -43.30
CA ASN A 114 1.52 -30.26 -43.30
C ASN A 114 1.07 -31.34 -42.28
N GLY A 115 -0.25 -31.53 -42.12
CA GLY A 115 -0.82 -32.60 -41.29
C GLY A 115 -0.99 -32.27 -39.79
N LEU A 116 -0.60 -31.07 -39.33
CA LEU A 116 -0.65 -30.70 -37.92
C LEU A 116 -1.34 -29.34 -37.68
N SER A 117 -2.17 -29.28 -36.64
CA SER A 117 -2.75 -28.04 -36.08
C SER A 117 -2.39 -27.94 -34.59
N LEU A 118 -2.06 -26.73 -34.13
CA LEU A 118 -1.70 -26.49 -32.74
C LEU A 118 -2.42 -25.25 -32.22
N LEU A 119 -2.89 -25.32 -30.97
CA LEU A 119 -3.38 -24.17 -30.23
C LEU A 119 -2.73 -24.17 -28.86
N GLY A 120 -2.04 -23.09 -28.54
CA GLY A 120 -1.48 -22.83 -27.21
C GLY A 120 -2.01 -21.49 -26.69
N ALA A 121 -2.39 -21.46 -25.41
CA ALA A 121 -2.78 -20.24 -24.72
C ALA A 121 -2.08 -20.20 -23.36
N TYR A 122 -1.61 -19.02 -22.98
CA TYR A 122 -0.94 -18.79 -21.71
C TYR A 122 -1.39 -17.45 -21.13
N THR A 123 -1.79 -17.45 -19.86
CA THR A 123 -2.22 -16.25 -19.15
C THR A 123 -1.38 -16.11 -17.90
N LEU A 124 -0.62 -15.02 -17.82
CA LEU A 124 0.15 -14.62 -16.65
C LEU A 124 -0.49 -13.38 -16.05
N SER A 125 -1.00 -13.48 -14.83
CA SER A 125 -1.55 -12.35 -14.10
C SER A 125 -0.77 -12.10 -12.82
N LYS A 126 -0.65 -10.83 -12.46
CA LYS A 126 -0.03 -10.35 -11.23
C LYS A 126 -0.88 -9.24 -10.65
N ASN A 127 -1.27 -9.38 -9.39
CA ASN A 127 -1.89 -8.33 -8.62
C ASN A 127 -0.90 -7.88 -7.53
N ILE A 128 -0.68 -6.57 -7.44
CA ILE A 128 0.15 -5.94 -6.41
C ILE A 128 -0.72 -4.86 -5.80
N GLY A 129 -1.16 -5.08 -4.57
CA GLY A 129 -1.93 -4.12 -3.82
C GLY A 129 -1.35 -3.86 -2.45
N PHE A 130 -1.50 -2.62 -2.01
CA PHE A 130 -1.39 -2.19 -0.64
C PHE A 130 -2.74 -1.54 -0.30
N ALA A 131 -3.64 -2.36 0.25
CA ALA A 131 -4.87 -1.92 0.87
C ALA A 131 -4.72 -2.09 2.38
N GLY A 132 -5.39 -1.24 3.16
CA GLY A 132 -5.47 -1.45 4.61
C GLY A 132 -6.08 -2.80 4.93
N SER A 133 -5.77 -3.32 6.11
CA SER A 133 -6.59 -4.38 6.65
C SER A 133 -8.00 -3.84 6.85
N ASP A 134 -8.98 -4.37 6.10
CA ASP A 134 -10.39 -4.28 6.49
C ASP A 134 -10.52 -5.02 7.82
N THR A 135 -10.33 -4.29 8.92
CA THR A 135 -10.63 -4.80 10.23
C THR A 135 -12.15 -4.92 10.28
N PHE A 136 -12.68 -6.14 10.16
CA PHE A 136 -14.09 -6.44 10.34
C PHE A 136 -14.56 -5.82 11.67
N GLY A 137 -15.25 -4.68 11.61
CA GLY A 137 -15.65 -3.93 12.80
C GLY A 137 -15.67 -2.40 12.67
N ASP A 138 -15.27 -1.83 11.54
CA ASP A 138 -15.32 -0.38 11.39
C ASP A 138 -16.77 0.13 11.40
N LEU A 139 -17.07 1.01 12.37
CA LEU A 139 -18.40 1.55 12.70
C LEU A 139 -19.12 2.26 11.53
N PHE A 140 -18.42 2.50 10.42
CA PHE A 140 -18.91 3.23 9.26
C PHE A 140 -18.80 2.47 7.92
N GLY A 141 -18.72 1.14 7.95
CA GLY A 141 -19.11 0.25 6.84
C GLY A 141 -18.89 0.81 5.43
N GLY A 142 -17.66 1.18 5.09
CA GLY A 142 -17.30 1.75 3.80
C GLY A 142 -16.81 0.68 2.83
N GLY A 143 -17.69 -0.25 2.45
CA GLY A 143 -17.37 -1.22 1.39
C GLY A 143 -17.21 -0.53 0.03
N GLY A 144 -16.18 -0.94 -0.72
CA GLY A 144 -15.97 -0.53 -2.11
C GLY A 144 -14.66 -1.03 -2.70
#